data_AF-A0AAV4T0K3-F1
#
_entry.id   AF-A0AAV4T0K3-F1
#
_cell.length_a   1.000
_cell.length_b   1.000
_cell.length_c   1.000
_cell.angle_alpha   90.00
_cell.angle_beta   90.00
_cell.angle_gamma   90.00
#
_symmetry.space_group_name_H-M   'P 1'
#
loop_
_entity.id
_entity.type
_entity.pdbx_description
1 polymer ?
#
loop_
_entity_poly.entity_id
_entity_poly.type
_entity_poly.pdbx_seq_one_letter_code
_entity_poly.pdbx_strand_id
1 'polypeptide(L)'
;MASYKIILLPCLLLISLLQCSSGQFCDFDNEMFVECVNPCNVCENPGIFCTQNYECLPGCDCLPGFSRDKSGRCVESTSCGASVTPINPQVQPSHFGDRDVIVEESAGRCNRRVCTLFCRVLRLRFDKCVKGRCTCKK
;
A
#
# COMPACT_ATOMS: atom_id res chain seq x y z
N MET A 1 -28.49 24.68 44.41
CA MET A 1 -27.41 24.81 43.40
C MET A 1 -26.30 23.77 43.64
N ALA A 2 -26.63 22.47 43.74
CA ALA A 2 -25.66 21.42 44.10
C ALA A 2 -25.71 20.13 43.24
N SER A 3 -26.71 19.94 42.37
CA SER A 3 -26.88 18.67 41.65
C SER A 3 -26.01 18.50 40.40
N TYR A 4 -25.61 19.59 39.72
CA TYR A 4 -24.85 19.47 38.46
C TYR A 4 -23.39 19.03 38.67
N LYS A 5 -22.81 19.32 39.85
CA LYS A 5 -21.44 18.91 40.20
C LYS A 5 -21.29 17.41 40.42
N ILE A 6 -22.34 16.75 40.92
CA ILE A 6 -22.35 15.29 41.19
C ILE A 6 -22.41 14.49 39.88
N ILE A 7 -22.98 15.06 38.81
CA ILE A 7 -23.09 14.42 37.49
C ILE A 7 -21.83 14.66 36.63
N LEU A 8 -21.14 15.79 36.79
CA LEU A 8 -19.96 16.15 36.01
C LEU A 8 -18.73 15.26 36.29
N LEU A 9 -18.51 14.89 37.55
CA LEU A 9 -17.37 14.06 37.99
C LEU A 9 -17.35 12.63 37.39
N PRO A 10 -18.44 11.85 37.42
CA PRO A 10 -18.47 10.53 36.79
C PRO A 10 -18.44 10.60 35.25
N CYS A 11 -19.00 11.65 34.64
CA CYS A 11 -18.90 11.87 33.20
C CYS A 11 -17.46 12.11 32.72
N LEU A 12 -16.66 12.88 33.46
CA LEU A 12 -15.25 13.12 33.11
C LEU A 12 -14.37 11.86 33.25
N LEU A 13 -14.64 11.02 34.25
CA LEU A 13 -13.98 9.72 34.41
C LEU A 13 -14.37 8.73 33.29
N LEU A 14 -15.63 8.71 32.87
CA LEU A 14 -16.08 7.92 31.71
C LEU A 14 -15.41 8.40 30.41
N ILE A 15 -15.29 9.71 30.18
CA ILE A 15 -14.62 10.24 28.97
C ILE A 15 -13.13 9.86 28.95
N SER A 16 -12.47 9.81 30.10
CA SER A 16 -11.05 9.44 30.22
C SER A 16 -10.80 7.96 29.87
N LEU A 17 -11.76 7.08 30.20
CA LEU A 17 -11.69 5.66 29.84
C LEU A 17 -12.02 5.40 28.36
N LEU A 18 -12.72 6.30 27.68
CA LEU A 18 -13.02 6.21 26.25
C LEU A 18 -11.87 6.66 25.32
N GLN A 19 -10.79 7.26 25.83
CA GLN A 19 -9.72 7.82 24.99
C GLN A 19 -8.52 6.88 24.74
N CYS A 20 -8.62 5.57 25.02
CA CYS A 20 -7.47 4.67 24.91
C CYS A 20 -7.61 3.59 23.82
N SER A 21 -7.89 3.95 22.56
CA SER A 21 -7.65 3.01 21.44
C SER A 21 -7.44 3.62 20.05
N SER A 22 -7.23 4.93 19.90
CA SER A 22 -6.76 5.47 18.60
C SER A 22 -5.25 5.28 18.42
N GLY A 23 -4.66 4.26 19.05
CA GLY A 23 -3.33 3.80 18.73
C GLY A 23 -3.37 3.36 17.28
N GLN A 24 -2.57 4.01 16.46
CA GLN A 24 -2.43 3.76 15.04
C GLN A 24 -1.87 2.34 14.84
N PHE A 25 -2.75 1.36 14.95
CA PHE A 25 -2.42 -0.05 14.90
C PHE A 25 -2.60 -0.54 13.47
N CYS A 26 -1.64 -1.31 13.00
CA CYS A 26 -1.76 -1.91 11.68
C CYS A 26 -2.78 -3.04 11.74
N ASP A 27 -3.77 -2.99 10.85
CA ASP A 27 -4.92 -3.90 10.85
C ASP A 27 -4.57 -5.31 10.33
N PHE A 28 -3.39 -5.48 9.73
CA PHE A 28 -2.97 -6.73 9.08
C PHE A 28 -1.84 -7.43 9.83
N ASP A 29 -1.85 -8.77 9.76
CA ASP A 29 -0.78 -9.59 10.29
C ASP A 29 0.57 -9.24 9.66
N ASN A 30 1.61 -9.33 10.48
CA ASN A 30 3.00 -9.06 10.09
C ASN A 30 3.27 -7.64 9.62
N GLU A 31 2.47 -6.68 10.08
CA GLU A 31 2.73 -5.25 9.93
C GLU A 31 3.04 -4.59 11.28
N MET A 32 3.87 -3.55 11.25
CA MET A 32 4.13 -2.66 12.37
C MET A 32 4.04 -1.21 11.90
N PHE A 33 3.57 -0.33 12.79
CA PHE A 33 3.61 1.09 12.52
C PHE A 33 5.05 1.59 12.65
N VAL A 34 5.52 2.31 11.65
CA VAL A 34 6.86 2.90 11.59
C VAL A 34 6.75 4.36 11.21
N GLU A 35 7.74 5.15 11.64
CA GLU A 35 7.86 6.55 11.23
C GLU A 35 8.27 6.70 9.75
N CYS A 36 8.86 5.65 9.18
CA CYS A 36 9.33 5.60 7.81
C CYS A 36 9.01 4.25 7.18
N VAL A 37 8.00 4.18 6.32
CA VAL A 37 7.66 2.95 5.59
C VAL A 37 8.75 2.62 4.58
N ASN A 38 9.24 1.38 4.58
CA ASN A 38 10.23 0.91 3.62
C ASN A 38 9.55 0.45 2.31
N PRO A 39 9.64 1.20 1.19
CA PRO A 39 9.03 0.77 -0.08
C PRO A 39 9.75 -0.42 -0.74
N CYS A 40 10.91 -0.82 -0.21
CA CYS A 40 11.77 -1.83 -0.80
C CYS A 40 11.35 -3.27 -0.52
N ASN A 41 10.58 -3.50 0.54
CA ASN A 41 10.24 -4.83 1.02
C ASN A 41 9.02 -5.41 0.27
N VAL A 42 9.02 -5.35 -1.06
CA VAL A 42 7.95 -5.89 -1.91
C VAL A 42 8.39 -7.22 -2.55
N CYS A 43 7.47 -8.20 -2.63
CA CYS A 43 7.77 -9.46 -3.31
C CYS A 43 7.94 -9.29 -4.82
N GLU A 44 7.18 -8.37 -5.42
CA GLU A 44 7.24 -8.10 -6.86
C GLU A 44 8.37 -7.14 -7.15
N ASN A 45 9.40 -7.62 -7.85
CA ASN A 45 10.58 -6.86 -8.21
C ASN A 45 11.24 -6.16 -7.01
N PRO A 46 11.79 -6.94 -6.05
CA PRO A 46 12.42 -6.40 -4.86
C PRO A 46 13.50 -5.41 -5.28
N GLY A 47 13.53 -4.24 -4.64
CA GLY A 47 14.53 -3.21 -4.95
C GLY A 47 14.10 -2.13 -5.94
N ILE A 48 13.07 -2.34 -6.78
CA ILE A 48 12.74 -1.36 -7.85
C ILE A 48 12.30 -0.01 -7.28
N PHE A 49 11.56 -0.02 -6.18
CA PHE A 49 11.10 1.20 -5.51
C PHE A 49 12.13 1.76 -4.52
N CYS A 50 13.34 1.19 -4.48
CA CYS A 50 14.46 1.66 -3.66
C CYS A 50 15.27 2.73 -4.37
N THR A 51 14.62 3.76 -4.88
CA THR A 51 15.37 4.96 -5.28
C THR A 51 15.74 5.71 -3.99
N GLN A 52 16.96 6.23 -3.89
CA GLN A 52 17.43 6.94 -2.69
C GLN A 52 16.63 8.22 -2.37
N ASN A 53 15.68 8.60 -3.23
CA ASN A 53 14.90 9.83 -3.13
C ASN A 53 13.43 9.58 -2.79
N TYR A 54 13.07 8.45 -2.15
CA TYR A 54 11.70 8.28 -1.68
C TYR A 54 11.40 9.17 -0.48
N GLU A 55 10.19 9.71 -0.43
CA GLU A 55 9.71 10.48 0.70
C GLU A 55 9.41 9.53 1.86
N CYS A 56 10.07 9.77 2.99
CA CYS A 56 9.88 9.02 4.21
C CYS A 56 8.55 9.42 4.85
N LEU A 57 7.57 8.53 4.80
CA LEU A 57 6.23 8.76 5.35
C LEU A 57 5.90 7.73 6.44
N PRO A 58 5.26 8.16 7.56
CA PRO A 58 4.83 7.26 8.60
C PRO A 58 3.65 6.40 8.14
N GLY A 59 3.60 5.14 8.58
CA GLY A 59 2.57 4.20 8.17
C GLY A 59 2.84 2.77 8.60
N CYS A 60 2.05 1.85 8.06
CA CYS A 60 2.20 0.42 8.32
C CYS A 60 3.20 -0.21 7.34
N ASP A 61 4.23 -0.81 7.90
CA ASP A 61 5.28 -1.50 7.17
C ASP A 61 5.37 -2.96 7.58
N CYS A 62 5.93 -3.81 6.71
CA CYS A 62 6.12 -5.21 7.04
C CYS A 62 7.14 -5.37 8.17
N LEU A 63 6.87 -6.30 9.09
CA LEU A 63 7.85 -6.72 10.08
C LEU A 63 9.15 -7.20 9.39
N PRO A 64 10.32 -7.08 10.06
CA PRO A 64 11.56 -7.65 9.54
C PRO A 64 11.41 -9.15 9.19
N GLY A 65 11.86 -9.54 8.00
CA GLY A 65 11.69 -10.91 7.47
C GLY A 65 10.41 -11.13 6.66
N PHE A 66 9.56 -10.10 6.54
CA PHE A 66 8.35 -10.12 5.71
C PHE A 66 8.48 -9.16 4.53
N SER A 67 7.72 -9.45 3.48
CA SER A 67 7.62 -8.61 2.30
C SER A 67 6.18 -8.53 1.81
N ARG A 68 5.81 -7.36 1.30
CA ARG A 68 4.47 -7.07 0.83
C ARG A 68 4.25 -7.74 -0.52
N ASP A 69 3.27 -8.64 -0.57
CA ASP A 69 2.89 -9.33 -1.80
C ASP A 69 1.98 -8.46 -2.70
N LYS A 70 1.60 -9.02 -3.84
CA LYS A 70 0.68 -8.39 -4.80
C LYS A 70 -0.72 -8.12 -4.26
N SER A 71 -1.13 -8.81 -3.20
CA SER A 71 -2.40 -8.59 -2.51
C SER A 71 -2.30 -7.44 -1.51
N GLY A 72 -1.08 -6.99 -1.20
CA GLY A 72 -0.79 -5.95 -0.23
C GLY A 72 -0.57 -6.47 1.19
N ARG A 73 -0.44 -7.80 1.37
CA ARG A 73 -0.22 -8.45 2.68
C ARG A 73 1.26 -8.73 2.89
N CYS A 74 1.73 -8.60 4.12
CA CYS A 74 3.08 -8.99 4.50
C CYS A 74 3.16 -10.50 4.69
N VAL A 75 3.88 -11.16 3.77
CA VAL A 75 4.16 -12.60 3.78
C VAL A 75 5.63 -12.83 4.07
N GLU A 76 6.02 -14.02 4.51
CA GLU A 76 7.44 -14.32 4.75
C GLU A 76 8.24 -14.05 3.46
N SER A 77 9.35 -13.32 3.54
CA SER A 77 10.14 -12.97 2.36
C SER A 77 10.62 -14.21 1.58
N THR A 78 10.83 -15.33 2.27
CA THR A 78 11.16 -16.65 1.69
C THR A 78 10.03 -17.25 0.84
N SER A 79 8.79 -16.85 1.12
CA SER A 79 7.60 -17.28 0.39
C SER A 79 7.30 -16.43 -0.84
N CYS A 80 7.98 -15.28 -1.01
CA CYS A 80 7.96 -14.55 -2.27
C CYS A 80 8.49 -15.49 -3.36
N GLY A 81 7.58 -15.98 -4.21
CA GLY A 81 7.85 -17.05 -5.17
C GLY A 81 9.17 -16.81 -5.88
N ALA A 82 10.11 -17.75 -5.70
CA ALA A 82 11.48 -17.68 -6.20
C ALA A 82 11.50 -17.44 -7.71
N SER A 83 11.45 -16.17 -8.07
CA SER A 83 11.77 -15.63 -9.39
C SER A 83 12.85 -14.57 -9.23
N VAL A 84 13.66 -14.68 -8.18
CA VAL A 84 14.98 -14.06 -8.16
C VAL A 84 15.92 -15.15 -8.64
N THR A 85 16.11 -15.26 -9.95
CA THR A 85 17.40 -15.75 -10.42
C THR A 85 18.44 -14.80 -9.83
N PRO A 86 19.46 -15.29 -9.10
CA PRO A 86 20.59 -14.45 -8.72
C PRO A 86 21.09 -13.76 -9.99
N ILE A 87 21.08 -12.44 -10.03
CA ILE A 87 21.77 -11.69 -11.08
C ILE A 87 23.25 -12.00 -10.91
N ASN A 88 23.74 -12.99 -11.67
CA ASN A 88 25.15 -13.10 -12.01
C ASN A 88 25.49 -11.83 -12.83
N PRO A 89 26.43 -10.97 -12.41
CA PRO A 89 26.73 -9.69 -13.07
C PRO A 89 27.35 -9.78 -14.48
N GLN A 90 27.13 -10.86 -15.22
CA GLN A 90 27.78 -11.16 -16.49
C GLN A 90 26.79 -11.73 -17.53
N VAL A 91 25.58 -11.16 -17.66
CA VAL A 91 24.70 -11.50 -18.79
C VAL A 91 24.40 -10.24 -19.60
N GLN A 92 24.94 -10.22 -20.82
CA GLN A 92 24.72 -9.21 -21.84
C GLN A 92 23.24 -9.15 -22.27
N PRO A 93 22.72 -8.01 -22.72
CA PRO A 93 21.32 -7.89 -23.14
C PRO A 93 21.11 -8.62 -24.47
N SER A 94 20.35 -9.71 -24.47
CA SER A 94 19.81 -10.27 -25.71
C SER A 94 18.56 -9.49 -26.11
N HIS A 95 18.64 -8.79 -27.25
CA HIS A 95 17.56 -8.24 -28.07
C HIS A 95 16.13 -8.60 -27.62
N PHE A 96 15.49 -7.71 -26.87
CA PHE A 96 14.03 -7.64 -26.80
C PHE A 96 13.60 -6.57 -27.79
N GLY A 97 12.90 -7.02 -28.83
CA GLY A 97 12.57 -6.25 -30.02
C GLY A 97 11.93 -4.90 -29.70
N ASP A 98 12.56 -3.89 -30.27
CA ASP A 98 12.03 -2.58 -30.59
C ASP A 98 10.63 -2.71 -31.23
N ARG A 99 9.63 -2.08 -30.63
CA ARG A 99 8.47 -1.53 -31.32
C ARG A 99 8.01 -0.30 -30.56
N ASP A 100 8.59 0.82 -30.97
CA ASP A 100 7.96 2.12 -31.20
C ASP A 100 6.65 2.42 -30.48
N VAL A 101 6.74 3.46 -29.64
CA VAL A 101 5.61 4.31 -29.28
C VAL A 101 5.01 4.91 -30.55
N ILE A 102 3.79 4.50 -30.89
CA ILE A 102 2.88 5.30 -31.71
C ILE A 102 1.76 5.78 -30.81
N VAL A 103 1.81 7.07 -30.46
CA VAL A 103 0.66 7.82 -29.93
C VAL A 103 -0.19 8.17 -31.13
N GLU A 104 -1.11 7.28 -31.49
CA GLU A 104 -2.24 7.62 -32.34
C GLU A 104 -3.52 7.59 -31.52
N GLU A 105 -4.27 8.68 -31.66
CA GLU A 105 -5.53 9.02 -31.04
C GLU A 105 -6.59 7.96 -31.40
N SER A 106 -6.63 6.88 -30.63
CA SER A 106 -7.57 5.77 -30.83
C SER A 106 -7.79 5.01 -29.53
N ALA A 107 -8.73 5.51 -28.73
CA ALA A 107 -9.36 4.83 -27.60
C ALA A 107 -8.41 4.37 -26.48
N GLY A 108 -8.26 5.22 -25.46
CA GLY A 108 -7.64 4.87 -24.18
C GLY A 108 -8.15 3.54 -23.63
N ARG A 109 -7.33 2.50 -23.76
CA ARG A 109 -7.53 1.24 -23.03
C ARG A 109 -7.30 1.56 -21.56
N CYS A 110 -8.39 1.57 -20.80
CA CYS A 110 -8.34 1.64 -19.35
C CYS A 110 -7.41 0.53 -18.82
N ASN A 111 -6.28 0.94 -18.25
CA ASN A 111 -5.35 0.00 -17.64
C ASN A 111 -5.89 -0.40 -16.27
N ARG A 112 -6.31 -1.66 -16.12
CA ARG A 112 -6.91 -2.17 -14.88
C ARG A 112 -6.03 -1.90 -13.65
N ARG A 113 -4.70 -1.98 -13.78
CA ARG A 113 -3.78 -1.72 -12.65
C ARG A 113 -3.79 -0.26 -12.23
N VAL A 114 -3.69 0.65 -13.19
CA VAL A 114 -3.78 2.11 -12.95
C VAL A 114 -5.15 2.48 -12.36
N CYS A 115 -6.19 1.81 -12.85
CA CYS A 115 -7.57 2.04 -12.46
C CYS A 115 -7.87 1.57 -11.01
N THR A 116 -7.35 0.40 -10.64
CA THR A 116 -7.40 -0.10 -9.26
C THR A 116 -6.65 0.83 -8.31
N LEU A 117 -5.46 1.29 -8.70
CA LEU A 117 -4.68 2.23 -7.89
C LEU A 117 -5.43 3.54 -7.71
N PHE A 118 -6.01 4.08 -8.77
CA PHE A 118 -6.79 5.32 -8.74
C PHE A 118 -8.01 5.24 -7.81
N CYS A 119 -8.82 4.17 -7.90
CA CYS A 119 -9.96 3.99 -6.99
C CYS A 119 -9.51 3.83 -5.53
N ARG A 120 -8.37 3.16 -5.29
CA ARG A 120 -7.80 2.98 -3.95
C ARG A 120 -7.36 4.31 -3.34
N VAL A 121 -6.70 5.19 -4.12
CA VAL A 121 -6.32 6.55 -3.69
C VAL A 121 -7.56 7.37 -3.28
N LEU A 122 -8.66 7.23 -4.03
CA LEU A 122 -9.92 7.90 -3.72
C LEU A 122 -10.73 7.25 -2.58
N ARG A 123 -10.23 6.15 -1.97
CA ARG A 123 -10.93 5.33 -0.96
C ARG A 123 -12.28 4.79 -1.44
N LEU A 124 -12.36 4.42 -2.71
CA LEU A 124 -13.55 3.86 -3.36
C LEU A 124 -13.28 2.40 -3.75
N ARG A 125 -14.30 1.53 -3.75
CA ARG A 125 -14.14 0.17 -4.25
C ARG A 125 -14.01 0.16 -5.77
N PHE A 126 -13.00 -0.54 -6.28
CA PHE A 126 -12.85 -0.78 -7.72
C PHE A 126 -13.96 -1.70 -8.22
N ASP A 127 -14.63 -1.29 -9.30
CA ASP A 127 -15.69 -2.08 -9.92
C ASP A 127 -15.23 -2.65 -11.28
N LYS A 128 -14.99 -1.79 -12.29
CA LYS A 128 -14.54 -2.21 -13.64
C LYS A 128 -14.08 -1.03 -14.53
N CYS A 129 -13.53 -1.35 -15.69
CA CYS A 129 -13.29 -0.41 -16.79
C CYS A 129 -14.50 -0.37 -17.73
N VAL A 130 -15.09 0.80 -17.98
CA VAL A 130 -16.25 0.97 -18.87
C VAL A 130 -15.96 2.08 -19.88
N LYS A 131 -16.00 1.76 -21.19
CA LYS A 131 -15.73 2.72 -22.29
C LYS A 131 -14.41 3.51 -22.12
N GLY A 132 -13.35 2.84 -21.67
CA GLY A 132 -12.04 3.47 -21.45
C GLY A 132 -11.92 4.29 -20.17
N ARG A 133 -12.96 4.34 -19.32
CA ARG A 133 -12.93 5.05 -18.03
C ARG A 133 -12.99 4.10 -16.84
N CYS A 134 -12.38 4.55 -15.75
CA CYS A 134 -12.45 3.91 -14.44
C CYS A 134 -13.79 4.16 -13.77
N THR A 135 -14.49 3.10 -13.37
CA THR A 135 -15.68 3.22 -12.54
C THR A 135 -15.35 2.75 -11.12
N CYS A 136 -15.33 3.70 -10.19
CA CYS A 136 -15.16 3.46 -8.75
C CYS A 136 -16.52 3.61 -8.06
N LYS A 137 -16.80 2.79 -7.05
CA LYS A 137 -18.01 2.90 -6.22
C LYS A 137 -17.69 3.44 -4.83
N LYS A 138 -18.56 4.32 -4.35
CA LYS A 138 -18.55 4.86 -3.00
C LYS A 138 -18.94 3.80 -1.98
#